data_AF-A0A1L6K4R8-F1
#
_entry.id   AF-A0A1L6K4R8-F1
#
_cell.length_a   1.000
_cell.length_b   1.000
_cell.length_c   1.000
_cell.angle_alpha   90.00
_cell.angle_beta   90.00
_cell.angle_gamma   90.00
#
_symmetry.space_group_name_H-M   'P 1'
#
loop_
_entity.id
_entity.type
_entity.pdbx_description
1 polymer ?
#
loop_
_entity_poly.entity_id
_entity_poly.type
_entity_poly.pdbx_seq_one_letter_code
_entity_poly.pdbx_strand_id
1 'polypeptide(L)'
;MTTHYTWIYDKIHHEINQFCSHHTLQEVYIDVFDQIDEKMKDALQGACTRYVPGIEIVSVCVTKPTIPKSRQRVAEKETETTKKMAISEAEKNANVSKILMEQNMMEKDSARQKQEIQNQMNMAHEKSLADAAFYRVMKEGEANKLKLTPQFLELKFIEAIADNTKNFFGDKVPNMVPDQRLLGNFLQRMFGEMAKIVNLEEVSRERSEI
;
A
#
# COMPACT_ATOMS: atom_id res chain seq x y z
N MET A 1 -66.79 -32.78 46.78
CA MET A 1 -65.71 -32.16 47.59
C MET A 1 -64.30 -32.53 47.11
N THR A 2 -64.10 -33.05 45.90
CA THR A 2 -62.78 -33.52 45.41
C THR A 2 -62.09 -32.58 44.41
N THR A 3 -62.81 -31.62 43.82
CA THR A 3 -62.27 -30.69 42.80
C THR A 3 -61.29 -29.66 43.36
N HIS A 4 -61.40 -29.32 44.66
CA HIS A 4 -60.52 -28.35 45.30
C HIS A 4 -59.09 -28.86 45.56
N TYR A 5 -58.86 -30.17 45.53
CA TYR A 5 -57.50 -30.69 45.66
C TYR A 5 -56.77 -30.69 44.32
N THR A 6 -57.48 -30.98 43.22
CA THR A 6 -56.89 -31.08 41.88
C THR A 6 -56.23 -29.78 41.41
N TRP A 7 -56.89 -28.62 41.59
CA TRP A 7 -56.33 -27.34 41.11
C TRP A 7 -55.06 -26.89 41.86
N ILE A 8 -54.94 -27.23 43.14
CA ILE A 8 -53.75 -26.90 43.95
C ILE A 8 -52.55 -27.70 43.44
N TYR A 9 -52.74 -29.00 43.18
CA TYR A 9 -51.69 -29.84 42.60
C TYR A 9 -51.29 -29.38 41.20
N ASP A 10 -52.24 -29.02 40.35
CA ASP A 10 -51.95 -28.49 39.01
C ASP A 10 -51.13 -27.20 39.07
N LYS A 11 -51.44 -26.31 40.03
CA LYS A 11 -50.69 -25.08 40.25
C LYS A 11 -49.26 -25.36 40.72
N ILE A 12 -49.07 -26.28 41.67
CA ILE A 12 -47.74 -26.69 42.14
C ILE A 12 -46.90 -27.23 40.96
N HIS A 13 -47.46 -28.11 40.14
CA HIS A 13 -46.76 -28.65 38.97
C HIS A 13 -46.37 -27.57 37.96
N HIS A 14 -47.26 -26.62 37.68
CA HIS A 14 -46.96 -25.51 36.79
C HIS A 14 -45.79 -24.67 37.31
N GLU A 15 -45.83 -24.27 38.58
CA GLU A 15 -44.79 -23.43 39.18
C GLU A 15 -43.45 -24.17 39.27
N ILE A 16 -43.44 -25.47 39.60
CA ILE A 16 -42.21 -26.28 39.60
C ILE A 16 -41.65 -26.38 38.18
N ASN A 17 -42.49 -26.62 37.17
CA ASN A 17 -42.05 -26.68 35.78
C ASN A 17 -41.50 -25.34 35.28
N GLN A 18 -42.13 -24.23 35.67
CA GLN A 18 -41.65 -22.88 35.38
C GLN A 18 -40.31 -22.60 36.08
N PHE A 19 -40.12 -23.09 37.30
CA PHE A 19 -38.84 -22.99 37.99
C PHE A 19 -37.75 -23.82 37.29
N CYS A 20 -38.08 -25.05 36.88
CA CYS A 20 -37.17 -25.96 36.18
C CYS A 20 -36.79 -25.50 34.76
N SER A 21 -37.53 -24.56 34.16
CA SER A 21 -37.17 -23.99 32.85
C SER A 21 -36.16 -22.86 32.93
N HIS A 22 -36.04 -22.18 34.09
CA HIS A 22 -35.13 -21.04 34.28
C HIS A 22 -33.79 -21.42 34.91
N HIS A 23 -33.69 -22.62 35.51
CA HIS A 23 -32.50 -23.04 36.24
C HIS A 23 -32.00 -24.41 35.79
N THR A 24 -30.68 -24.57 35.80
CA THR A 24 -30.07 -25.88 35.61
C THR A 24 -30.21 -26.72 36.88
N LEU A 25 -30.26 -28.04 36.71
CA LEU A 25 -30.40 -28.97 37.83
C LEU A 25 -29.24 -28.85 38.84
N GLN A 26 -28.03 -28.51 38.37
CA GLN A 26 -26.86 -28.26 39.21
C GLN A 26 -27.03 -27.01 40.08
N GLU A 27 -27.41 -25.87 39.48
CA GLU A 27 -27.64 -24.62 40.21
C GLU A 27 -28.76 -24.76 41.25
N VAL A 28 -29.85 -25.43 40.89
CA VAL A 28 -30.96 -25.73 41.81
C VAL A 28 -30.49 -26.55 43.00
N TYR A 29 -29.64 -27.55 42.78
CA TYR A 29 -29.20 -28.46 43.83
C TYR A 29 -28.20 -27.85 44.81
N ILE A 30 -27.41 -26.88 44.36
CA ILE A 30 -26.31 -26.28 45.12
C ILE A 30 -26.74 -24.98 45.80
N ASP A 31 -27.35 -24.05 45.04
CA ASP A 31 -27.46 -22.64 45.48
C ASP A 31 -28.91 -22.15 45.64
N VAL A 32 -29.86 -22.71 44.89
CA VAL A 32 -31.22 -22.13 44.78
C VAL A 32 -32.27 -22.93 45.57
N PHE A 33 -31.91 -24.12 46.09
CA PHE A 33 -32.88 -25.01 46.74
C PHE A 33 -33.64 -24.34 47.90
N ASP A 34 -32.93 -23.62 48.76
CA ASP A 34 -33.51 -22.97 49.94
C ASP A 34 -34.48 -21.82 49.58
N GLN A 35 -34.42 -21.32 48.35
CA GLN A 35 -35.30 -20.26 47.86
C GLN A 35 -36.59 -20.79 47.23
N ILE A 36 -36.66 -22.09 46.93
CA ILE A 36 -37.82 -22.71 46.27
C ILE A 36 -39.02 -22.69 47.22
N ASP A 37 -38.80 -23.01 48.49
CA ASP A 37 -39.87 -23.10 49.48
C ASP A 37 -40.61 -21.77 49.63
N GLU A 38 -39.88 -20.65 49.75
CA GLU A 38 -40.49 -19.31 49.85
C GLU A 38 -41.16 -18.88 48.54
N LYS A 39 -40.52 -19.12 47.38
CA LYS A 39 -41.14 -18.80 46.07
C LYS A 39 -42.43 -19.59 45.82
N MET A 40 -42.44 -20.86 46.19
CA MET A 40 -43.62 -21.73 46.10
C MET A 40 -44.71 -21.22 47.03
N LYS A 41 -44.37 -20.90 48.28
CA LYS A 41 -45.31 -20.39 49.28
C LYS A 41 -45.97 -19.09 48.79
N ASP A 42 -45.18 -18.14 48.29
CA ASP A 42 -45.69 -16.88 47.76
C ASP A 42 -46.60 -17.08 46.53
N ALA A 43 -46.18 -17.93 45.59
CA ALA A 43 -46.96 -18.21 44.38
C ALA A 43 -48.31 -18.88 44.70
N LEU A 44 -48.31 -19.82 45.64
CA LEU A 44 -49.53 -20.50 46.07
C LEU A 44 -50.41 -19.59 46.93
N GLN A 45 -49.83 -18.76 47.80
CA GLN A 45 -50.59 -17.80 48.61
C GLN A 45 -51.28 -16.76 47.71
N GLY A 46 -50.59 -16.29 46.67
CA GLY A 46 -51.18 -15.42 45.64
C GLY A 46 -52.36 -16.07 44.90
N ALA A 47 -52.26 -17.37 44.59
CA ALA A 47 -53.36 -18.11 43.97
C ALA A 47 -54.54 -18.33 44.94
N CYS A 48 -54.27 -18.74 46.18
CA CYS A 48 -55.30 -18.94 47.21
C CYS A 48 -56.09 -17.66 47.49
N THR A 49 -55.40 -16.51 47.63
CA THR A 49 -56.05 -15.20 47.84
C THR A 49 -57.03 -14.85 46.71
N ARG A 50 -56.74 -15.29 45.48
CA ARG A 50 -57.57 -15.00 44.31
C ARG A 50 -58.76 -15.95 44.14
N TYR A 51 -58.57 -17.24 44.42
CA TYR A 51 -59.57 -18.28 44.10
C TYR A 51 -60.35 -18.78 45.31
N VAL A 52 -59.77 -18.75 46.52
CA VAL A 52 -60.41 -19.20 47.76
C VAL A 52 -60.05 -18.26 48.91
N PRO A 53 -60.78 -17.15 49.08
CA PRO A 53 -60.53 -16.24 50.20
C PRO A 53 -60.79 -16.95 51.54
N GLY A 54 -59.83 -16.88 52.46
CA GLY A 54 -59.92 -17.49 53.80
C GLY A 54 -59.06 -18.74 54.04
N ILE A 55 -58.28 -19.18 53.05
CA ILE A 55 -57.27 -20.23 53.24
C ILE A 55 -55.87 -19.60 53.30
N GLU A 56 -55.14 -19.90 54.37
CA GLU A 56 -53.75 -19.50 54.55
C GLU A 56 -52.82 -20.70 54.46
N ILE A 57 -51.73 -20.56 53.71
CA ILE A 57 -50.70 -21.58 53.57
C ILE A 57 -49.66 -21.37 54.66
N VAL A 58 -49.60 -22.30 55.61
CA VAL A 58 -48.68 -22.23 56.75
C VAL A 58 -47.23 -22.41 56.32
N SER A 59 -46.94 -23.49 55.60
CA SER A 59 -45.59 -23.81 55.12
C SER A 59 -45.64 -24.73 53.90
N VAL A 60 -44.71 -24.52 52.97
CA VAL A 60 -44.45 -25.42 51.85
C VAL A 60 -43.02 -25.94 52.01
N CYS A 61 -42.83 -27.23 51.80
CA CYS A 61 -41.52 -27.86 51.86
C CYS A 61 -41.36 -28.76 50.64
N VAL A 62 -40.40 -28.45 49.79
CA VAL A 62 -40.03 -29.27 48.65
C VAL A 62 -38.91 -30.21 49.06
N THR A 63 -39.03 -31.49 48.71
CA THR A 63 -37.97 -32.48 48.99
C THR A 63 -36.87 -32.41 47.94
N LYS A 64 -35.62 -32.53 48.39
CA LYS A 64 -34.47 -32.50 47.47
C LYS A 64 -34.55 -33.65 46.46
N PRO A 65 -34.52 -33.37 45.15
CA PRO A 65 -34.62 -34.42 44.14
C PRO A 65 -33.35 -35.27 44.10
N THR A 66 -33.50 -36.59 43.98
CA THR A 66 -32.38 -37.52 43.81
C THR A 66 -31.88 -37.49 42.37
N ILE A 67 -30.65 -37.04 42.16
CA ILE A 67 -30.06 -36.93 40.82
C ILE A 67 -29.44 -38.29 40.42
N PRO A 68 -29.75 -38.84 39.23
CA PRO A 68 -29.10 -40.05 38.75
C PRO A 68 -27.61 -39.79 38.44
N LYS A 69 -26.74 -40.74 38.81
CA LYS A 69 -25.28 -40.65 38.63
C LYS A 69 -24.86 -40.38 37.17
N SER A 70 -25.67 -40.80 36.19
CA SER A 70 -25.41 -40.54 34.77
C SER A 70 -25.41 -39.05 34.43
N ARG A 71 -26.33 -38.26 35.00
CA ARG A 71 -26.43 -36.81 34.76
C ARG A 71 -25.30 -36.02 35.44
N GLN A 72 -24.88 -36.46 36.63
CA GLN A 72 -23.73 -35.86 37.32
C GLN A 72 -22.44 -35.99 36.50
N ARG A 73 -22.21 -37.17 35.90
CA ARG A 73 -21.03 -37.41 35.06
C ARG A 73 -21.04 -36.60 33.77
N VAL A 74 -22.21 -36.27 33.22
CA VAL A 74 -22.34 -35.42 32.03
C VAL A 74 -21.99 -33.98 32.39
N ALA A 75 -22.52 -33.47 33.49
CA ALA A 75 -22.21 -32.15 34.02
C ALA A 75 -20.71 -31.93 34.23
N GLU A 76 -20.05 -32.87 34.90
CA GLU A 76 -18.61 -32.82 35.15
C GLU A 76 -17.83 -32.77 33.84
N LYS A 77 -18.18 -33.64 32.88
CA LYS A 77 -17.55 -33.66 31.55
C LYS A 77 -17.76 -32.38 30.77
N GLU A 78 -18.94 -31.76 30.83
CA GLU A 78 -19.23 -30.49 30.16
C GLU A 78 -18.40 -29.34 30.73
N THR A 79 -18.16 -29.33 32.05
CA THR A 79 -17.24 -28.34 32.65
C THR A 79 -15.78 -28.58 32.26
N GLU A 80 -15.38 -29.84 32.07
CA GLU A 80 -14.04 -30.17 31.59
C GLU A 80 -13.84 -29.82 30.11
N THR A 81 -14.85 -30.05 29.26
CA THR A 81 -14.78 -29.72 27.84
C THR A 81 -14.75 -28.22 27.61
N THR A 82 -15.58 -27.45 28.29
CA THR A 82 -15.59 -25.97 28.19
C THR A 82 -14.24 -25.36 28.59
N LYS A 83 -13.62 -25.83 29.69
CA LYS A 83 -12.27 -25.41 30.09
C LYS A 83 -11.22 -25.73 29.03
N LYS A 84 -11.24 -26.94 28.48
CA LYS A 84 -10.31 -27.36 27.42
C LYS A 84 -10.51 -26.55 26.13
N MET A 85 -11.75 -26.23 25.78
CA MET A 85 -12.06 -25.41 24.61
C MET A 85 -11.50 -23.99 24.77
N ALA A 86 -11.66 -23.36 25.93
CA ALA A 86 -11.14 -22.02 26.19
C ALA A 86 -9.60 -21.96 26.08
N ILE A 87 -8.89 -22.97 26.61
CA ILE A 87 -7.43 -23.05 26.50
C ILE A 87 -7.02 -23.25 25.03
N SER A 88 -7.66 -24.17 24.32
CA SER A 88 -7.35 -24.43 22.90
C SER A 88 -7.63 -23.23 22.01
N GLU A 89 -8.67 -22.44 22.30
CA GLU A 89 -8.98 -21.21 21.58
C GLU A 89 -7.92 -20.14 21.83
N ALA A 90 -7.49 -19.95 23.08
CA ALA A 90 -6.40 -19.04 23.42
C ALA A 90 -5.09 -19.41 22.70
N GLU A 91 -4.73 -20.70 22.68
CA GLU A 91 -3.56 -21.21 21.97
C GLU A 91 -3.66 -20.99 20.45
N LYS A 92 -4.83 -21.25 19.85
CA LYS A 92 -5.05 -20.99 18.42
C LYS A 92 -4.88 -19.51 18.09
N ASN A 93 -5.44 -18.62 18.89
CA ASN A 93 -5.36 -17.18 18.65
C ASN A 93 -3.91 -16.67 18.77
N ALA A 94 -3.13 -17.19 19.73
CA ALA A 94 -1.71 -16.90 19.85
C ALA A 94 -0.92 -17.37 18.60
N ASN A 95 -1.20 -18.57 18.11
CA ASN A 95 -0.56 -19.12 16.91
C ASN A 95 -0.91 -18.33 15.64
N VAL A 96 -2.17 -17.95 15.47
CA VAL A 96 -2.62 -17.11 14.34
C VAL A 96 -1.93 -15.75 14.37
N SER A 97 -1.82 -15.14 15.56
CA SER A 97 -1.12 -13.85 15.72
C SER A 97 0.36 -13.94 15.36
N LYS A 98 1.02 -15.05 15.73
CA LYS A 98 2.42 -15.31 15.36
C LYS A 98 2.60 -15.42 13.84
N ILE A 99 1.76 -16.23 13.17
CA ILE A 99 1.81 -16.40 11.71
C ILE A 99 1.58 -15.06 10.99
N LEU A 100 0.59 -14.28 11.44
CA LEU A 100 0.30 -12.98 10.86
C LEU A 100 1.47 -12.01 11.01
N MET A 101 2.15 -12.02 12.17
CA MET A 101 3.33 -11.20 12.40
C MET A 101 4.51 -11.61 11.50
N GLU A 102 4.73 -12.91 11.33
CA GLU A 102 5.76 -13.45 10.42
C GLU A 102 5.48 -13.06 8.96
N GLN A 103 4.23 -13.16 8.50
CA GLN A 103 3.83 -12.74 7.16
C GLN A 103 4.08 -11.25 6.92
N ASN A 104 3.67 -10.39 7.87
CA ASN A 104 3.89 -8.95 7.78
C ASN A 104 5.38 -8.57 7.79
N MET A 105 6.21 -9.28 8.56
CA MET A 105 7.65 -9.06 8.59
C MET A 105 8.27 -9.45 7.23
N MET A 106 7.90 -10.62 6.70
CA MET A 106 8.36 -11.10 5.40
C MET A 106 7.96 -10.16 4.25
N GLU A 107 6.75 -9.60 4.29
CA GLU A 107 6.29 -8.62 3.29
C GLU A 107 7.12 -7.33 3.35
N LYS A 108 7.35 -6.80 4.55
CA LYS A 108 8.20 -5.60 4.75
C LYS A 108 9.65 -5.84 4.33
N ASP A 109 10.19 -7.02 4.61
CA ASP A 109 11.55 -7.38 4.20
C ASP A 109 11.66 -7.50 2.69
N SER A 110 10.68 -8.12 2.05
CA SER A 110 10.58 -8.20 0.58
C SER A 110 10.47 -6.80 -0.05
N ALA A 111 9.70 -5.90 0.56
CA ALA A 111 9.56 -4.52 0.11
C ALA A 111 10.89 -3.75 0.22
N ARG A 112 11.60 -3.89 1.35
CA ARG A 112 12.93 -3.30 1.55
C ARG A 112 13.93 -3.77 0.49
N GLN A 113 14.00 -5.08 0.23
CA GLN A 113 14.89 -5.65 -0.78
C GLN A 113 14.58 -5.14 -2.19
N LYS A 114 13.29 -5.08 -2.56
CA LYS A 114 12.89 -4.53 -3.87
C LYS A 114 13.31 -3.07 -4.03
N GLN A 115 13.13 -2.27 -2.98
CA GLN A 115 13.53 -0.86 -2.99
C GLN A 115 15.05 -0.71 -3.13
N GLU A 116 15.83 -1.54 -2.43
CA GLU A 116 17.28 -1.51 -2.53
C GLU A 116 17.77 -1.89 -3.93
N ILE A 117 17.19 -2.94 -4.53
CA ILE A 117 17.47 -3.33 -5.92
C ILE A 117 17.11 -2.18 -6.87
N GLN A 118 15.94 -1.57 -6.72
CA GLN A 118 15.52 -0.45 -7.57
C GLN A 118 16.45 0.75 -7.44
N ASN A 119 16.89 1.09 -6.22
CA ASN A 119 17.83 2.17 -5.98
C ASN A 119 19.18 1.89 -6.66
N GLN A 120 19.70 0.67 -6.52
CA GLN A 120 20.95 0.25 -7.18
C GLN A 120 20.81 0.31 -8.71
N MET A 121 19.69 -0.15 -9.25
CA MET A 121 19.40 -0.09 -10.69
C MET A 121 19.35 1.35 -11.19
N ASN A 122 18.68 2.25 -10.46
CA ASN A 122 18.58 3.67 -10.84
C ASN A 122 19.96 4.34 -10.81
N MET A 123 20.74 4.13 -9.75
CA MET A 123 22.11 4.66 -9.65
C MET A 123 22.99 4.15 -10.79
N ALA A 124 22.93 2.85 -11.09
CA ALA A 124 23.70 2.25 -12.18
C ALA A 124 23.26 2.81 -13.54
N HIS A 125 21.95 2.99 -13.75
CA HIS A 125 21.39 3.53 -14.97
C HIS A 125 21.81 4.99 -15.20
N GLU A 126 21.65 5.85 -14.20
CA GLU A 126 22.05 7.26 -14.24
C GLU A 126 23.55 7.40 -14.48
N LYS A 127 24.37 6.59 -13.80
CA LYS A 127 25.82 6.56 -14.03
C LYS A 127 26.15 6.16 -15.46
N SER A 128 25.53 5.10 -15.99
CA SER A 128 25.77 4.66 -17.36
C SER A 128 25.39 5.73 -18.39
N LEU A 129 24.29 6.47 -18.15
CA LEU A 129 23.89 7.59 -19.01
C LEU A 129 24.90 8.75 -18.95
N ALA A 130 25.37 9.10 -17.75
CA ALA A 130 26.37 10.14 -17.56
C ALA A 130 27.71 9.77 -18.23
N ASP A 131 28.18 8.54 -18.05
CA ASP A 131 29.41 8.02 -18.64
C ASP A 131 29.32 8.00 -20.19
N ALA A 132 28.18 7.58 -20.74
CA ALA A 132 27.94 7.60 -22.18
C ALA A 132 27.92 9.03 -22.74
N ALA A 133 27.25 9.96 -22.04
CA ALA A 133 27.23 11.37 -22.43
C ALA A 133 28.63 11.99 -22.37
N PHE A 134 29.41 11.70 -21.33
CA PHE A 134 30.79 12.13 -21.19
C PHE A 134 31.67 11.61 -22.34
N TYR A 135 31.58 10.31 -22.64
CA TYR A 135 32.33 9.71 -23.74
C TYR A 135 31.98 10.34 -25.09
N ARG A 136 30.69 10.61 -25.34
CA ARG A 136 30.23 11.31 -26.55
C ARG A 136 30.87 12.70 -26.67
N VAL A 137 30.78 13.53 -25.63
CA VAL A 137 31.33 14.90 -25.65
C VAL A 137 32.85 14.88 -25.80
N MET A 138 33.54 13.94 -25.14
CA MET A 138 34.99 13.77 -25.28
C MET A 138 35.38 13.44 -26.73
N LYS A 139 34.69 12.48 -27.35
CA LYS A 139 34.95 12.09 -28.75
C LYS A 139 34.59 13.20 -29.74
N GLU A 140 33.51 13.94 -29.49
CA GLU A 140 33.16 15.13 -30.27
C GLU A 140 34.25 16.21 -30.15
N GLY A 141 34.78 16.45 -28.95
CA GLY A 141 35.89 17.38 -28.73
C GLY A 141 37.17 16.96 -29.45
N GLU A 142 37.54 15.68 -29.40
CA GLU A 142 38.66 15.12 -30.16
C GLU A 142 38.45 15.27 -31.69
N ALA A 143 37.25 14.93 -32.17
CA ALA A 143 36.91 15.07 -33.59
C ALA A 143 36.92 16.53 -34.03
N ASN A 144 36.43 17.45 -33.20
CA ASN A 144 36.42 18.88 -33.50
C ASN A 144 37.84 19.45 -33.56
N LYS A 145 38.76 18.98 -32.70
CA LYS A 145 40.19 19.33 -32.81
C LYS A 145 40.79 18.88 -34.15
N LEU A 146 40.46 17.67 -34.60
CA LEU A 146 40.94 17.15 -35.90
C LEU A 146 40.31 17.87 -37.09
N LYS A 147 39.03 18.26 -36.98
CA LYS A 147 38.30 19.03 -37.99
C LYS A 147 38.72 20.50 -38.08
N LEU A 148 39.58 20.98 -37.18
CA LEU A 148 40.03 22.37 -37.11
C LEU A 148 41.12 22.67 -38.17
N THR A 149 40.90 22.23 -39.41
CA THR A 149 41.72 22.61 -40.57
C THR A 149 41.06 23.80 -41.27
N PRO A 150 41.85 24.79 -41.75
CA PRO A 150 41.29 25.98 -42.37
C PRO A 150 40.40 25.66 -43.58
N GLN A 151 40.77 24.64 -44.36
CA GLN A 151 40.00 24.22 -45.54
C GLN A 151 38.63 23.61 -45.19
N PHE A 152 38.54 22.86 -44.09
CA PHE A 152 37.27 22.26 -43.67
C PHE A 152 36.30 23.30 -43.10
N LEU A 153 36.82 24.30 -42.40
CA LEU A 153 36.01 25.41 -41.87
C LEU A 153 35.43 26.26 -43.00
N GLU A 154 36.23 26.55 -44.05
CA GLU A 154 35.75 27.26 -45.24
C GLU A 154 34.65 26.49 -45.96
N LEU A 155 34.82 25.18 -46.17
CA LEU A 155 33.82 24.33 -46.81
C LEU A 155 32.52 24.30 -45.99
N LYS A 156 32.62 24.12 -44.67
CA LYS A 156 31.45 24.15 -43.77
C LYS A 156 30.77 25.51 -43.70
N PHE A 157 31.54 26.59 -43.80
CA PHE A 157 31.00 27.94 -43.84
C PHE A 157 30.22 28.20 -45.13
N ILE A 158 30.75 27.79 -46.28
CA ILE A 158 30.05 27.89 -47.58
C ILE A 158 28.78 27.05 -47.57
N GLU A 159 28.84 25.81 -47.07
CA GLU A 159 27.68 24.90 -46.95
C GLU A 159 26.60 25.52 -46.03
N ALA A 160 26.98 26.03 -44.86
CA ALA A 160 26.05 26.70 -43.94
C ALA A 160 25.45 27.99 -44.52
N ILE A 161 26.21 28.74 -45.31
CA ILE A 161 25.65 29.89 -46.05
C ILE A 161 24.63 29.39 -47.05
N ALA A 162 24.98 28.41 -47.90
CA ALA A 162 24.10 27.89 -48.94
C ALA A 162 22.78 27.34 -48.39
N ASP A 163 22.82 26.61 -47.27
CA ASP A 163 21.63 26.02 -46.65
C ASP A 163 20.73 27.08 -45.98
N ASN A 164 21.32 28.11 -45.38
CA ASN A 164 20.57 29.17 -44.70
C ASN A 164 20.15 30.31 -45.63
N THR A 165 20.76 30.46 -46.81
CA THR A 165 20.38 31.50 -47.78
C THR A 165 19.15 31.08 -48.56
N LYS A 166 18.02 31.71 -48.23
CA LYS A 166 16.86 31.76 -49.13
C LYS A 166 17.17 32.68 -50.30
N ASN A 167 17.59 32.12 -51.42
CA ASN A 167 17.74 32.90 -52.66
C ASN A 167 16.36 33.39 -53.13
N PHE A 168 16.14 34.70 -53.07
CA PHE A 168 14.99 35.36 -53.69
C PHE A 168 15.41 35.89 -55.06
N PHE A 169 14.87 35.31 -56.14
CA PHE A 169 15.15 35.72 -57.51
C PHE A 169 14.12 36.78 -57.96
N GLY A 170 14.58 38.01 -58.21
CA GLY A 170 13.78 39.11 -58.79
C GLY A 170 14.68 40.26 -59.26
N ASP A 171 14.20 41.10 -60.19
CA ASP A 171 14.99 42.07 -61.00
C ASP A 171 15.71 43.20 -60.22
N LYS A 172 15.62 43.23 -58.88
CA LYS A 172 16.41 44.12 -58.02
C LYS A 172 17.17 43.28 -57.01
N VAL A 173 18.48 43.18 -57.19
CA VAL A 173 19.40 42.41 -56.35
C VAL A 173 19.24 42.84 -54.88
N PRO A 174 18.73 41.99 -53.97
CA PRO A 174 18.70 42.31 -52.55
C PRO A 174 20.13 42.27 -52.00
N ASN A 175 20.50 43.28 -51.22
CA ASN A 175 21.73 43.31 -50.45
C ASN A 175 21.77 42.11 -49.48
N MET A 176 22.31 40.98 -49.94
CA MET A 176 22.80 39.95 -49.05
C MET A 176 24.03 40.54 -48.37
N VAL A 177 23.93 40.84 -47.08
CA VAL A 177 25.06 41.32 -46.27
C VAL A 177 25.64 40.10 -45.55
N PRO A 178 26.62 39.39 -46.14
CA PRO A 178 27.44 38.48 -45.36
C PRO A 178 28.25 39.31 -44.36
N ASP A 179 28.31 38.86 -43.11
CA ASP A 179 28.92 39.59 -42.00
C ASP A 179 30.33 40.09 -42.36
N GLN A 180 30.47 41.43 -42.41
CA GLN A 180 31.53 42.17 -43.09
C GLN A 180 32.91 42.00 -42.44
N ARG A 181 32.98 41.41 -41.24
CA ARG A 181 34.22 41.21 -40.48
C ARG A 181 35.05 40.02 -40.93
N LEU A 182 34.44 38.98 -41.53
CA LEU A 182 35.16 37.76 -41.93
C LEU A 182 35.53 37.74 -43.41
N LEU A 183 34.64 38.24 -44.28
CA LEU A 183 34.97 38.46 -45.70
C LEU A 183 36.02 39.55 -45.90
N GLY A 184 36.08 40.55 -45.01
CA GLY A 184 37.10 41.60 -45.06
C GLY A 184 38.52 41.01 -45.03
N ASN A 185 38.78 40.04 -44.15
CA ASN A 185 40.08 39.39 -44.03
C ASN A 185 40.40 38.46 -45.22
N PHE A 186 39.40 37.75 -45.75
CA PHE A 186 39.56 36.90 -46.94
C PHE A 186 39.84 37.74 -48.21
N LEU A 187 39.06 38.81 -48.40
CA LEU A 187 39.25 39.74 -49.51
C LEU A 187 40.56 40.51 -49.39
N GLN A 188 40.96 40.98 -48.19
CA GLN A 188 42.28 41.62 -48.01
C GLN A 188 43.45 40.69 -48.32
N ARG A 189 43.34 39.38 -48.01
CA ARG A 189 44.35 38.40 -48.41
C ARG A 189 44.41 38.22 -49.93
N MET A 190 43.26 38.08 -50.58
CA MET A 190 43.15 37.96 -52.05
C MET A 190 43.67 39.22 -52.78
N PHE A 191 43.27 40.41 -52.34
CA PHE A 191 43.74 41.68 -52.89
C PHE A 191 45.22 41.92 -52.61
N GLY A 192 45.73 41.46 -51.46
CA GLY A 192 47.16 41.51 -51.13
C GLY A 192 48.03 40.59 -51.98
N GLU A 193 47.56 39.38 -52.34
CA GLU A 193 48.27 38.51 -53.27
C GLU A 193 48.22 39.04 -54.72
N MET A 194 47.08 39.58 -55.17
CA MET A 194 46.99 40.22 -56.48
C MET A 194 47.86 41.48 -56.60
N ALA A 195 47.96 42.30 -55.55
CA ALA A 195 48.84 43.47 -55.54
C ALA A 195 50.33 43.09 -55.60
N LYS A 196 50.74 41.93 -55.06
CA LYS A 196 52.10 41.42 -55.22
C LYS A 196 52.40 40.96 -56.65
N ILE A 197 51.43 40.36 -57.34
CA ILE A 197 51.59 39.92 -58.73
C ILE A 197 51.72 41.13 -59.67
N VAL A 198 50.91 42.18 -59.46
CA VAL A 198 51.00 43.43 -60.24
C VAL A 198 52.34 44.15 -60.02
N ASN A 199 52.84 44.20 -58.78
CA ASN A 199 54.17 44.78 -58.51
C ASN A 199 55.32 43.97 -59.12
N LEU A 200 55.18 42.64 -59.26
CA LEU A 200 56.18 41.81 -59.96
C LEU A 200 56.13 42.00 -61.50
N GLU A 201 54.95 42.27 -62.07
CA GLU A 201 54.82 42.61 -63.50
C GLU A 201 55.30 44.03 -63.83
N GLU A 202 55.10 45.01 -62.95
CA GLU A 202 55.61 46.38 -63.13
C GLU A 202 57.15 46.45 -63.02
N VAL A 203 57.76 45.74 -62.07
CA VAL A 203 59.23 45.63 -61.95
C VAL A 203 59.86 44.90 -63.15
N SER A 204 59.09 44.02 -63.82
CA SER A 204 59.52 43.34 -65.04
C SER A 204 59.40 44.22 -66.30
N ARG A 205 58.47 45.19 -66.32
CA ARG A 205 58.32 46.17 -67.42
C ARG A 205 59.33 47.31 -67.33
N GLU A 206 59.65 47.83 -66.15
CA GLU A 206 60.67 48.89 -65.99
C GLU A 206 62.09 48.44 -66.34
N ARG A 207 62.39 47.13 -66.33
CA ARG A 207 63.67 46.58 -66.81
C ARG A 207 63.78 46.41 -68.33
N SER A 208 62.72 46.70 -69.09
CA SER A 208 62.70 46.58 -70.55
C SER A 208 62.74 47.92 -71.31
N GLU A 209 62.75 49.05 -70.59
CA GLU A 209 62.86 50.41 -71.17
C GLU A 209 64.17 51.14 -70.80
N ILE A 210 65.25 50.39 -70.50
CA ILE A 210 66.64 50.92 -70.44
C ILE A 210 67.50 50.20 -71.48
#